data_AF-A0A7D5DQR1-F1
#
_entry.id   AF-A0A7D5DQR1-F1
#
_cell.length_a   1.000
_cell.length_b   1.000
_cell.length_c   1.000
_cell.angle_alpha   90.00
_cell.angle_beta   90.00
_cell.angle_gamma   90.00
#
_symmetry.space_group_name_H-M   'P 1'
#
loop_
_entity.id
_entity.type
_entity.pdbx_description
1 polymer ?
#
loop_
_entity_poly.entity_id
_entity_poly.type
_entity_poly.pdbx_seq_one_letter_code
_entity_poly.pdbx_strand_id
1 'polypeptide(L)'
;MISIIIGFIIGFINKSNGTLKQIIETKGFFINFYEIFIHNLWVAILIILLSFLIYIGGTFVVFSNFIIFGESLYMAMNLSYKKTISIYLHGIFEIPAIIIALFISYSISTFLIKKLKDEDFSVLNNFKKLKKHFIIMIILFIIGATIESFTLNIML
;
A
#
# COMPACT_ATOMS: atom_id res chain seq x y z
N MET A 1 1.94 -5.64 11.03
CA MET A 1 2.66 -5.04 12.17
C MET A 1 4.08 -5.56 12.29
N ILE A 2 4.31 -6.87 12.33
CA ILE A 2 5.68 -7.44 12.35
C ILE A 2 6.54 -6.91 11.19
N SER A 3 6.00 -6.86 9.96
CA SER A 3 6.68 -6.27 8.80
C SER A 3 7.14 -4.83 8.98
N ILE A 4 6.30 -3.98 9.59
CA ILE A 4 6.64 -2.58 9.86
C ILE A 4 7.79 -2.50 10.87
N ILE A 5 7.75 -3.31 11.93
CA ILE A 5 8.83 -3.37 12.93
C ILE A 5 10.14 -3.86 12.29
N ILE A 6 10.06 -4.91 11.46
CA ILE A 6 11.21 -5.41 10.70
C ILE A 6 11.78 -4.32 9.79
N GLY A 7 10.93 -3.64 9.02
CA GLY A 7 11.34 -2.52 8.17
C GLY A 7 12.02 -1.39 8.94
N PHE A 8 11.48 -1.06 10.11
CA PHE A 8 12.07 -0.05 11.00
C PHE A 8 13.47 -0.47 11.50
N ILE A 9 13.64 -1.73 11.91
CA ILE A 9 14.94 -2.28 12.33
C ILE A 9 15.92 -2.31 11.14
N ILE A 10 15.46 -2.69 9.94
CA ILE A 10 16.26 -2.64 8.72
C ILE A 10 16.74 -1.21 8.45
N GLY A 11 15.84 -0.23 8.52
CA GLY A 11 16.21 1.18 8.39
C GLY A 11 17.24 1.63 9.42
N PHE A 12 17.12 1.17 10.66
CA PHE A 12 18.11 1.41 11.72
C PHE A 12 19.49 0.82 11.39
N ILE A 13 19.54 -0.43 10.92
CA ILE A 13 20.80 -1.10 10.54
C ILE A 13 21.42 -0.45 9.29
N ASN A 14 20.60 -0.14 8.29
CA ASN A 14 21.03 0.41 7.00
C ASN A 14 21.52 1.86 7.08
N LYS A 15 21.30 2.57 8.19
CA LYS A 15 21.85 3.91 8.45
C LYS A 15 23.38 3.99 8.28
N SER A 16 24.07 2.84 8.34
CA SER A 16 25.52 2.71 8.10
C SER A 16 25.96 2.88 6.64
N ASN A 17 25.07 2.73 5.66
CA ASN A 17 25.40 2.76 4.23
C ASN A 17 24.74 3.98 3.58
N GLY A 18 25.40 5.14 3.67
CA GLY A 18 24.88 6.46 3.32
C GLY A 18 24.57 6.71 1.84
N THR A 19 23.59 6.01 1.27
CA THR A 19 23.11 6.27 -0.09
C THR A 19 21.60 6.12 -0.21
N LEU A 20 20.85 7.00 0.45
CA LEU A 20 19.47 7.30 0.04
C LEU A 20 19.34 8.81 -0.16
N LYS A 21 20.08 9.29 -1.17
CA LYS A 21 19.85 10.58 -1.79
C LYS A 21 18.53 10.45 -2.55
N GLN A 22 17.43 10.69 -1.84
CA GLN A 22 16.10 10.63 -2.41
C GLN A 22 16.01 11.70 -3.50
N ILE A 23 15.88 11.23 -4.73
CA ILE A 23 15.49 11.96 -5.93
C ILE A 23 14.06 12.44 -5.69
N ILE A 24 13.88 13.45 -4.86
CA ILE A 24 12.62 14.20 -4.80
C ILE A 24 12.80 15.33 -5.80
N GLU A 25 12.74 14.99 -7.08
CA GLU A 25 12.51 15.99 -8.11
C GLU A 25 11.05 16.43 -7.99
N THR A 26 10.83 17.70 -7.67
CA THR A 26 9.48 18.28 -7.61
C THR A 26 8.96 18.45 -9.03
N LYS A 27 8.14 17.49 -9.48
CA LYS A 27 7.55 17.52 -10.83
C LYS A 27 6.19 18.23 -10.90
N GLY A 28 5.82 18.97 -9.84
CA GLY A 28 4.53 19.65 -9.73
C GLY A 28 3.40 18.73 -9.23
N PHE A 29 2.31 19.33 -8.76
CA PHE A 29 1.22 18.62 -8.07
C PHE A 29 0.61 17.47 -8.88
N PHE A 30 0.22 17.73 -10.13
CA PHE A 30 -0.47 16.73 -10.95
C PHE A 30 0.41 15.53 -11.31
N ILE A 31 1.70 15.75 -11.55
CA ILE A 31 2.64 14.68 -11.89
C ILE A 31 2.86 13.80 -10.67
N ASN A 32 3.16 14.40 -9.51
CA ASN A 32 3.32 13.65 -8.26
C ASN A 32 2.04 12.85 -7.93
N PHE A 33 0.86 13.48 -8.08
CA PHE A 33 -0.41 12.81 -7.81
C PHE A 33 -0.60 11.58 -8.69
N TYR A 34 -0.35 11.73 -9.99
CA TYR A 34 -0.49 10.64 -10.93
C TYR A 34 0.50 9.51 -10.65
N GLU A 35 1.78 9.83 -10.40
CA GLU A 35 2.81 8.84 -10.08
C GLU A 35 2.47 8.04 -8.81
N ILE A 36 2.11 8.73 -7.73
CA ILE A 36 1.74 8.11 -6.44
C ILE A 36 0.49 7.25 -6.60
N PHE A 37 -0.57 7.80 -7.22
CA PHE A 37 -1.82 7.08 -7.40
C PHE A 37 -1.63 5.82 -8.26
N ILE A 38 -0.93 5.92 -9.38
CA ILE A 38 -0.70 4.79 -10.28
C ILE A 38 0.20 3.74 -9.63
N HIS A 39 1.22 4.14 -8.87
CA HIS A 39 2.05 3.21 -8.10
C HIS A 39 1.21 2.38 -7.13
N ASN A 40 0.41 3.04 -6.29
CA ASN A 40 -0.43 2.37 -5.29
C ASN A 40 -1.51 1.50 -5.94
N LEU A 41 -2.08 1.95 -7.06
CA LEU A 41 -3.03 1.17 -7.84
C LEU A 41 -2.38 -0.09 -8.41
N TRP A 42 -1.16 0.00 -8.96
CA TRP A 42 -0.42 -1.17 -9.45
C TRP A 42 -0.10 -2.17 -8.35
N VAL A 43 0.32 -1.70 -7.18
CA VAL A 43 0.56 -2.56 -6.01
C VAL A 43 -0.73 -3.31 -5.64
N ALA A 44 -1.87 -2.61 -5.57
CA ALA A 44 -3.15 -3.24 -5.28
C ALA A 44 -3.60 -4.25 -6.35
N ILE A 45 -3.43 -3.92 -7.63
CA ILE A 45 -3.71 -4.85 -8.74
C ILE A 45 -2.84 -6.10 -8.61
N LEU A 46 -1.56 -5.94 -8.32
CA LEU A 46 -0.62 -7.05 -8.16
C LEU A 46 -1.01 -7.94 -6.96
N ILE A 47 -1.40 -7.35 -5.83
CA ILE A 47 -1.95 -8.09 -4.67
C ILE A 47 -3.16 -8.93 -5.09
N ILE A 48 -4.12 -8.32 -5.80
CA ILE A 48 -5.36 -8.97 -6.24
C ILE A 48 -5.07 -10.08 -7.27
N LEU A 49 -4.18 -9.84 -8.23
CA LEU A 49 -3.79 -10.84 -9.23
C LEU A 49 -3.12 -12.05 -8.59
N LEU A 50 -2.33 -11.85 -7.53
CA LEU A 50 -1.69 -12.95 -6.81
C LEU A 50 -2.64 -13.75 -5.91
N SER A 51 -3.94 -13.45 -5.92
CA SER A 51 -4.97 -14.26 -5.26
C SER A 51 -5.04 -15.71 -5.75
N PHE A 52 -4.56 -16.00 -6.97
CA PHE A 52 -4.48 -17.36 -7.51
C PHE A 52 -3.48 -18.25 -6.76
N LEU A 53 -2.50 -17.66 -6.05
CA LEU A 53 -1.51 -18.39 -5.25
C LEU A 53 -2.00 -18.70 -3.81
N ILE A 54 -3.31 -18.84 -3.60
CA ILE A 54 -3.94 -19.30 -2.35
C ILE A 54 -3.39 -18.56 -1.12
N TYR A 55 -3.81 -17.31 -0.93
CA TYR A 55 -3.41 -16.41 0.17
C TYR A 55 -1.93 -15.98 0.20
N ILE A 56 -0.98 -16.82 -0.20
CA ILE A 56 0.46 -16.57 -0.03
C ILE A 56 0.93 -15.35 -0.83
N GLY A 57 0.58 -15.29 -2.12
CA GLY A 57 1.10 -14.26 -3.02
C GLY A 57 0.72 -12.83 -2.58
N GLY A 58 -0.57 -12.59 -2.31
CA GLY A 58 -1.03 -11.29 -1.82
C GLY A 58 -0.42 -10.92 -0.46
N THR A 59 -0.26 -11.89 0.44
CA THR A 59 0.35 -11.67 1.76
C THR A 59 1.79 -11.20 1.64
N PHE A 60 2.57 -11.85 0.78
CA PHE A 60 3.98 -11.54 0.60
C PHE A 60 4.19 -10.10 0.11
N VAL A 61 3.34 -9.63 -0.80
CA VAL A 61 3.41 -8.26 -1.35
C VAL A 61 3.04 -7.23 -0.30
N VAL A 62 1.96 -7.44 0.46
CA VAL A 62 1.60 -6.55 1.58
C VAL A 62 2.68 -6.54 2.65
N PHE A 63 3.25 -7.70 2.96
CA PHE A 63 4.34 -7.81 3.92
C PHE A 63 5.56 -6.99 3.48
N SER A 64 5.93 -7.08 2.19
CA SER A 64 7.04 -6.34 1.60
C SER A 64 6.78 -4.83 1.57
N ASN A 65 5.58 -4.41 1.17
CA ASN A 65 5.19 -3.00 1.18
C ASN A 65 5.24 -2.41 2.61
N PHE A 66 4.79 -3.15 3.62
CA PHE A 66 4.90 -2.71 5.02
C PHE A 66 6.33 -2.69 5.58
N ILE A 67 7.26 -3.49 5.04
CA ILE A 67 8.69 -3.35 5.36
C ILE A 67 9.20 -2.01 4.82
N ILE A 68 8.93 -1.70 3.55
CA ILE A 68 9.35 -0.44 2.92
C ILE A 68 8.76 0.76 3.68
N PHE A 69 7.50 0.67 4.10
CA PHE A 69 6.87 1.69 4.94
C PHE A 69 7.54 1.82 6.32
N GLY A 70 7.91 0.71 6.97
CA GLY A 70 8.63 0.74 8.24
C GLY A 70 10.02 1.39 8.11
N GLU A 71 10.73 1.09 7.02
CA GLU A 71 12.01 1.70 6.69
C GLU A 71 11.88 3.21 6.43
N SER A 72 10.86 3.62 5.66
CA SER A 72 10.60 5.03 5.36
C SER A 72 10.24 5.83 6.61
N LEU A 73 9.50 5.24 7.56
CA LEU A 73 9.24 5.85 8.87
C LEU A 73 10.53 6.12 9.66
N TYR A 74 11.44 5.14 9.72
CA TYR A 74 12.72 5.34 10.42
C TYR A 74 13.54 6.47 9.77
N MET A 75 13.61 6.50 8.44
CA MET A 75 14.31 7.57 7.72
C MET A 75 13.66 8.93 7.99
N ALA A 76 12.34 8.98 8.02
CA ALA A 76 11.60 10.19 8.30
C ALA A 76 11.87 10.77 9.68
N MET A 77 12.11 9.93 10.70
CA MET A 77 12.50 10.38 12.05
C MET A 77 13.90 11.00 12.08
N ASN A 78 14.76 10.66 11.13
CA ASN A 78 16.11 11.24 10.98
C ASN A 78 16.13 12.47 10.05
N LEU A 79 14.97 12.84 9.47
CA LEU A 79 14.79 14.00 8.61
C LEU A 79 14.05 15.14 9.37
N SER A 80 13.74 16.24 8.67
CA SER A 80 12.98 17.34 9.26
C SER A 80 11.54 16.92 9.60
N TYR A 81 10.97 17.50 10.67
CA TYR A 81 9.61 17.26 11.15
C TYR A 81 8.53 17.34 10.03
N LYS A 82 8.73 18.23 9.06
CA LYS A 82 7.85 18.38 7.88
C LYS A 82 7.80 17.11 7.03
N LYS A 83 8.94 16.46 6.76
CA LYS A 83 9.01 15.23 5.98
C LYS A 83 8.37 14.05 6.71
N THR A 84 8.52 13.99 8.03
CA THR A 84 7.85 12.99 8.88
C THR A 84 6.34 13.08 8.79
N ILE A 85 5.78 14.30 8.83
CA ILE A 85 4.34 14.51 8.71
C ILE A 85 3.82 14.06 7.34
N SER A 86 4.51 14.39 6.26
CA SER A 86 4.11 14.01 4.90
C SER A 86 4.00 12.48 4.74
N ILE A 87 5.02 11.74 5.18
CA ILE A 87 5.03 10.27 5.12
C ILE A 87 3.93 9.67 6.00
N TYR A 88 3.73 10.20 7.20
CA TYR A 88 2.71 9.69 8.12
C TYR A 88 1.29 9.94 7.58
N LEU A 89 1.01 11.15 7.07
CA LEU A 89 -0.30 11.49 6.52
C LEU A 89 -0.66 10.65 5.30
N HIS A 90 0.30 10.33 4.43
CA HIS A 90 0.10 9.40 3.32
C HIS A 90 -0.26 8.00 3.83
N GLY A 91 0.54 7.47 4.76
CA GLY A 91 0.39 6.11 5.29
C GLY A 91 -0.96 5.84 5.95
N ILE A 92 -1.61 6.86 6.55
CA ILE A 92 -2.95 6.74 7.15
C ILE A 92 -4.00 6.25 6.15
N PHE A 93 -3.88 6.63 4.88
CA PHE A 93 -4.85 6.24 3.84
C PHE A 93 -4.35 5.06 3.02
N GLU A 94 -3.05 4.98 2.73
CA GLU A 94 -2.46 3.89 1.96
C GLU A 94 -2.57 2.54 2.69
N ILE A 95 -2.24 2.48 3.99
CA ILE A 95 -2.24 1.23 4.75
C ILE A 95 -3.63 0.56 4.75
N PRO A 96 -4.73 1.25 5.11
CA PRO A 96 -6.06 0.67 5.03
C PRO A 96 -6.44 0.24 3.61
N ALA A 97 -6.05 1.00 2.58
CA ALA A 97 -6.33 0.65 1.19
C ALA A 97 -5.63 -0.66 0.77
N ILE A 98 -4.36 -0.84 1.14
CA ILE A 98 -3.59 -2.06 0.89
C ILE A 98 -4.18 -3.25 1.66
N ILE A 99 -4.62 -3.06 2.90
CA ILE A 99 -5.31 -4.10 3.67
C ILE A 99 -6.62 -4.50 2.98
N ILE A 100 -7.36 -3.54 2.42
CA ILE A 100 -8.58 -3.83 1.65
C ILE A 100 -8.23 -4.61 0.37
N ALA A 101 -7.14 -4.26 -0.33
CA ALA A 101 -6.67 -5.03 -1.48
C ALA A 101 -6.36 -6.49 -1.11
N LEU A 102 -5.71 -6.71 0.04
CA LEU A 102 -5.46 -8.05 0.58
C LEU A 102 -6.75 -8.80 0.91
N PHE A 103 -7.72 -8.12 1.52
CA PHE A 103 -9.03 -8.69 1.81
C PHE A 103 -9.76 -9.12 0.53
N ILE A 104 -9.71 -8.31 -0.53
CA ILE A 104 -10.25 -8.66 -1.85
C ILE A 104 -9.53 -9.89 -2.40
N SER A 105 -8.19 -9.90 -2.36
CA SER A 105 -7.37 -11.04 -2.78
C SER A 105 -7.78 -12.33 -2.05
N TYR A 106 -7.87 -12.28 -0.72
CA TYR A 106 -8.25 -13.43 0.10
C TYR A 106 -9.68 -13.90 -0.16
N SER A 107 -10.60 -12.97 -0.43
CA SER A 107 -11.97 -13.31 -0.78
C SER A 107 -12.03 -14.06 -2.12
N ILE A 108 -11.18 -13.67 -3.09
CA ILE A 108 -11.03 -14.39 -4.36
C ILE A 108 -10.38 -15.77 -4.13
N SER A 109 -9.29 -15.86 -3.36
CA SER A 109 -8.67 -17.15 -3.03
C SER A 109 -9.66 -18.10 -2.34
N THR A 110 -10.45 -17.59 -1.40
CA THR A 110 -11.48 -18.39 -0.71
C THR A 110 -12.55 -18.88 -1.67
N PHE A 111 -12.98 -18.02 -2.60
CA PHE A 111 -13.92 -18.42 -3.65
C PHE A 111 -13.35 -19.55 -4.52
N LEU A 112 -12.09 -19.45 -4.94
CA LEU A 112 -11.42 -20.50 -5.72
C LEU A 112 -11.38 -21.83 -4.94
N ILE A 113 -11.01 -21.80 -3.67
CA ILE A 113 -10.95 -23.01 -2.82
C ILE A 113 -12.33 -23.64 -2.65
N LYS A 114 -13.36 -22.85 -2.37
CA LYS A 114 -14.73 -23.37 -2.20
C LYS A 114 -15.25 -24.00 -3.48
N LYS A 115 -14.97 -23.37 -4.63
CA LYS A 115 -15.31 -23.93 -5.93
C LYS A 115 -14.58 -25.24 -6.21
N LEU A 116 -13.32 -25.39 -5.79
CA LEU A 116 -12.57 -26.65 -5.89
C LEU A 116 -13.10 -27.76 -4.98
N LYS A 117 -13.85 -27.39 -3.93
CA LYS A 117 -14.49 -28.32 -2.99
C LYS A 117 -15.95 -28.63 -3.30
N ASP A 118 -16.46 -28.14 -4.44
CA ASP A 118 -17.88 -28.23 -4.82
C ASP A 118 -18.85 -27.73 -3.74
N GLU A 119 -18.42 -26.74 -2.93
CA GLU A 119 -19.30 -26.10 -1.95
C GLU A 119 -20.23 -25.09 -2.64
N ASP A 120 -21.54 -25.17 -2.33
CA ASP A 120 -22.52 -24.21 -2.80
C ASP A 120 -22.18 -22.80 -2.32
N PHE A 121 -21.81 -21.93 -3.27
CA PHE A 121 -21.34 -20.59 -2.96
C PHE A 121 -21.98 -19.53 -3.88
N SER A 122 -22.64 -18.54 -3.26
CA SER A 122 -23.30 -17.46 -3.99
C SER A 122 -22.29 -16.45 -4.58
N VAL A 123 -21.97 -16.63 -5.86
CA VAL A 123 -21.06 -15.75 -6.64
C VAL A 123 -21.52 -14.30 -6.63
N LEU A 124 -22.83 -14.07 -6.84
CA LEU A 124 -23.43 -12.74 -7.00
C LEU A 124 -23.32 -11.87 -5.75
N ASN A 125 -23.59 -12.45 -4.57
CA ASN A 125 -23.50 -11.71 -3.30
C ASN A 125 -22.04 -11.34 -2.98
N ASN A 126 -21.10 -12.24 -3.27
CA ASN A 126 -19.69 -11.98 -3.07
C ASN A 126 -19.17 -10.89 -4.01
N PHE A 127 -19.57 -10.90 -5.28
CA PHE A 127 -19.15 -9.90 -6.25
C PHE A 127 -19.61 -8.47 -5.86
N LYS A 128 -20.86 -8.32 -5.40
CA LYS A 128 -21.37 -7.01 -4.90
C LYS A 128 -20.54 -6.51 -3.72
N LYS A 129 -20.21 -7.40 -2.77
CA LYS A 129 -19.36 -7.07 -1.62
C LYS A 129 -17.96 -6.64 -2.08
N LEU A 130 -17.34 -7.40 -2.97
CA LEU A 130 -16.01 -7.10 -3.52
C LEU A 130 -15.97 -5.74 -4.24
N LYS A 131 -16.99 -5.44 -5.07
CA LYS A 131 -17.12 -4.15 -5.76
C LYS A 131 -17.12 -2.98 -4.78
N LYS A 132 -17.87 -3.10 -3.67
CA LYS A 132 -17.89 -2.05 -2.63
C LYS A 132 -16.51 -1.83 -2.02
N HIS A 133 -15.79 -2.89 -1.67
CA HIS A 133 -14.45 -2.80 -1.10
C HIS A 133 -13.45 -2.19 -2.10
N PHE A 134 -13.54 -2.58 -3.37
CA PHE A 134 -12.72 -2.03 -4.44
C PHE A 134 -12.92 -0.51 -4.58
N ILE A 135 -14.17 -0.04 -4.56
CA ILE A 135 -14.47 1.40 -4.62
C ILE A 135 -13.88 2.15 -3.41
N ILE A 136 -14.03 1.60 -2.21
CA ILE A 136 -13.47 2.20 -0.99
C ILE A 136 -11.94 2.29 -1.09
N MET A 137 -11.28 1.23 -1.55
CA MET A 137 -9.83 1.21 -1.77
C MET A 137 -9.39 2.31 -2.75
N ILE A 138 -10.08 2.48 -3.87
CA ILE A 138 -9.76 3.53 -4.85
C ILE A 138 -9.93 4.92 -4.22
N ILE A 139 -10.99 5.16 -3.46
CA ILE A 139 -11.20 6.46 -2.79
C ILE A 139 -10.05 6.75 -1.81
N LEU A 140 -9.62 5.76 -1.03
CA LEU A 140 -8.51 5.91 -0.10
C LEU A 140 -7.20 6.24 -0.83
N PHE A 141 -6.90 5.59 -1.96
CA PHE A 141 -5.72 5.92 -2.76
C PHE A 141 -5.79 7.33 -3.35
N ILE A 142 -6.95 7.77 -3.81
CA ILE A 142 -7.13 9.16 -4.29
C ILE A 142 -6.85 10.15 -3.17
N ILE A 143 -7.38 9.92 -1.97
CA ILE A 143 -7.16 10.80 -0.82
C ILE A 143 -5.67 10.81 -0.43
N GLY A 144 -5.04 9.63 -0.30
CA GLY A 144 -3.63 9.51 0.04
C GLY A 144 -2.70 10.21 -0.96
N ALA A 145 -2.93 9.99 -2.26
CA ALA A 145 -2.17 10.65 -3.32
C ALA A 145 -2.39 12.17 -3.35
N THR A 146 -3.62 12.64 -3.09
CA THR A 146 -3.93 14.08 -3.02
C THR A 146 -3.16 14.74 -1.89
N ILE A 147 -3.21 14.14 -0.69
CA ILE A 147 -2.54 14.67 0.50
C ILE A 147 -1.03 14.70 0.30
N GLU A 148 -0.45 13.60 -0.18
CA GLU A 148 1.00 13.52 -0.37
C GLU A 148 1.47 14.55 -1.41
N SER A 149 0.81 14.63 -2.57
CA SER A 149 1.15 15.62 -3.60
C SER A 149 1.00 17.05 -3.11
N PHE A 150 -0.02 17.35 -2.30
CA PHE A 150 -0.17 18.67 -1.70
C PHE A 150 0.98 18.98 -0.74
N THR A 151 1.34 18.03 0.14
CA THR A 151 2.44 18.22 1.09
C THR A 151 3.79 18.38 0.39
N LEU A 152 4.07 17.62 -0.66
CA LEU A 152 5.32 17.72 -1.42
C LEU A 152 5.48 19.07 -2.14
N ASN A 153 4.38 19.71 -2.55
CA ASN A 153 4.43 20.99 -3.28
C ASN A 153 4.37 22.22 -2.36
N ILE A 154 4.06 22.06 -1.07
CA ILE A 154 3.97 23.17 -0.10
C ILE A 154 5.09 23.12 0.95
N MET A 155 5.59 21.92 1.28
CA MET A 155 6.62 21.75 2.31
C MET A 155 8.07 21.82 1.79
N LEU A 156 8.26 21.84 0.47
CA LEU A 156 9.52 22.17 -0.21
C LEU A 156 9.46 23.60 -0.73
#